data_AF-A0A8S2VL59-F1
#
_entry.id   AF-A0A8S2VL59-F1
#
_cell.length_a   1.000
_cell.length_b   1.000
_cell.length_c   1.000
_cell.angle_alpha   90.00
_cell.angle_beta   90.00
_cell.angle_gamma   90.00
#
_symmetry.space_group_name_H-M   'P 1'
#
loop_
_entity.id
_entity.type
_entity.pdbx_description
1 polymer ?
#
loop_
_entity_poly.entity_id
_entity_poly.type
_entity_poly.pdbx_seq_one_letter_code
_entity_poly.pdbx_strand_id
1 'polypeptide(L)'
;MRWSMVPNYHKGSLHEYKPILNNCRVETIDEKPTFKVPLRNGKRCVILAEGFFEWKKNVVKTPYFIYDSEPLIHEKHYPNINTDQIIEKIEKENPGKLPLLAMAGIFDVNRYCESDPLYSCSVCTVDASEKMLNVHIRMPAILTTQHEIDQWLDFGRYDTEKVLPLLLPHNNIQMYRVMPSVGSTKTNDVNNIRPFTQDQIAKANTPIRNTLDSFVVKQEPREYFQELKCHEQ
;
A
#
# COMPACT_ATOMS: atom_id res chain seq x y z
N MET A 1 9.98 2.58 -13.79
CA MET A 1 11.11 2.36 -12.85
C MET A 1 10.92 1.01 -12.17
N ARG A 2 12.00 0.35 -11.75
CA ARG A 2 11.95 -0.89 -10.95
C ARG A 2 11.59 -0.56 -9.49
N TRP A 3 10.61 -1.25 -8.92
CA TRP A 3 10.37 -1.19 -7.47
C TRP A 3 11.40 -2.06 -6.73
N SER A 4 11.93 -1.56 -5.62
CA SER A 4 13.18 -1.98 -4.97
C SER A 4 14.38 -1.23 -5.55
N MET A 5 14.85 -0.23 -4.82
CA MET A 5 15.92 0.66 -5.28
C MET A 5 17.27 -0.06 -5.31
N VAL A 6 18.04 0.19 -6.37
CA VAL A 6 19.43 -0.22 -6.53
C VAL A 6 20.29 1.04 -6.51
N PRO A 7 21.11 1.25 -5.48
CA PRO A 7 21.92 2.45 -5.35
C PRO A 7 22.92 2.60 -6.50
N ASN A 8 23.22 3.83 -6.88
CA ASN A 8 24.15 4.14 -7.96
C ASN A 8 25.56 3.56 -7.78
N TYR A 9 25.99 3.28 -6.55
CA TYR A 9 27.32 2.77 -6.22
C TYR A 9 27.43 1.24 -6.29
N HIS A 10 26.32 0.51 -6.47
CA HIS A 10 26.38 -0.94 -6.66
C HIS A 10 27.01 -1.27 -8.03
N LYS A 11 28.02 -2.14 -8.04
CA LYS A 11 28.80 -2.48 -9.25
C LYS A 11 28.59 -3.91 -9.76
N GLY A 12 27.86 -4.74 -9.02
CA GLY A 12 27.55 -6.10 -9.44
C GLY A 12 26.35 -6.15 -10.37
N SER A 13 26.04 -7.34 -10.88
CA SER A 13 24.81 -7.59 -11.63
C SER A 13 23.57 -7.34 -10.76
N LEU A 14 22.42 -7.14 -11.40
CA LEU A 14 21.14 -7.02 -10.71
C LEU A 14 20.80 -8.28 -9.91
N HIS A 15 21.21 -9.47 -10.39
CA HIS A 15 20.96 -10.74 -9.71
C HIS A 15 21.73 -10.87 -8.39
N GLU A 16 22.91 -10.27 -8.30
CA GLU A 16 23.75 -10.26 -7.10
C GLU A 16 23.26 -9.23 -6.06
N TYR A 17 22.45 -8.26 -6.46
CA TYR A 17 21.88 -7.27 -5.55
C TYR A 17 20.77 -7.90 -4.68
N LYS A 18 21.13 -8.29 -3.45
CA LYS A 18 20.22 -8.94 -2.49
C LYS A 18 19.39 -8.01 -1.60
N PRO A 19 19.79 -6.76 -1.26
CA PRO A 19 18.99 -5.92 -0.39
C PRO A 19 17.58 -5.64 -0.96
N ILE A 20 16.58 -5.65 -0.08
CA ILE A 20 15.19 -5.31 -0.43
C ILE A 20 14.95 -3.87 0.01
N LEU A 21 15.01 -2.94 -0.95
CA LEU A 21 14.77 -1.52 -0.72
C LEU A 21 13.45 -1.08 -1.34
N ASN A 22 12.38 -1.81 -1.04
CA ASN A 22 11.03 -1.45 -1.53
C ASN A 22 10.53 -0.16 -0.88
N ASN A 23 10.91 0.05 0.39
CA ASN A 23 10.44 1.14 1.23
C ASN A 23 11.63 1.90 1.84
N CYS A 24 11.43 3.18 2.11
CA CYS A 24 12.32 4.04 2.89
C CYS A 24 11.51 4.76 3.98
N ARG A 25 12.08 4.87 5.17
CA ARG A 25 11.41 5.49 6.33
C ARG A 25 11.71 6.98 6.34
N VAL A 26 10.68 7.83 6.28
CA VAL A 26 10.84 9.29 6.24
C VAL A 26 11.68 9.79 7.41
N GLU A 27 11.58 9.17 8.58
CA GLU A 27 12.31 9.59 9.79
C GLU A 27 13.83 9.41 9.69
N THR A 28 14.32 8.54 8.79
CA THR A 28 15.75 8.19 8.66
C THR A 28 16.27 8.33 7.22
N ILE A 29 15.47 8.97 6.37
CA ILE A 29 15.69 9.04 4.92
C ILE A 29 16.88 9.93 4.56
N ASP A 30 17.20 10.90 5.42
CA ASP A 30 18.30 11.85 5.31
C ASP A 30 19.56 11.44 6.09
N GLU A 31 19.50 10.29 6.78
CA GLU A 31 20.62 9.72 7.53
C GLU A 31 21.40 8.72 6.66
N LYS A 32 20.70 7.78 6.02
CA LYS A 32 21.32 6.66 5.29
C LYS A 32 21.81 7.10 3.91
N PRO A 33 23.09 6.91 3.55
CA PRO A 33 23.63 7.33 2.25
C PRO A 33 22.83 6.84 1.05
N THR A 34 22.30 5.61 1.15
CA THR A 34 21.42 5.00 0.16
C THR A 34 20.23 5.87 -0.25
N PHE A 35 19.62 6.60 0.69
CA PHE A 35 18.46 7.46 0.44
C PHE A 35 18.82 8.94 0.48
N LYS A 36 19.74 9.34 1.36
CA LYS A 36 20.19 10.73 1.55
C LYS A 36 20.76 11.32 0.27
N VAL A 37 21.64 10.59 -0.41
CA VAL A 37 22.30 11.08 -1.64
C VAL A 37 21.30 11.33 -2.76
N PRO A 38 20.43 10.36 -3.15
CA PRO A 38 19.42 10.63 -4.17
C PRO A 38 18.42 11.72 -3.73
N LEU A 39 18.01 11.75 -2.47
CA LEU A 39 17.10 12.77 -1.93
C LEU A 39 17.65 14.20 -2.08
N ARG A 40 18.90 14.42 -1.68
CA ARG A 40 19.56 15.74 -1.78
C ARG A 40 19.86 16.14 -3.23
N ASN A 41 19.94 15.17 -4.14
CA ASN A 41 20.06 15.40 -5.58
C ASN A 41 18.71 15.57 -6.29
N GLY A 42 17.62 15.77 -5.55
CA GLY A 42 16.29 16.01 -6.13
C GLY A 42 15.66 14.80 -6.79
N LYS A 43 16.14 13.58 -6.52
CA LYS A 43 15.59 12.35 -7.12
C LYS A 43 14.32 11.88 -6.40
N ARG A 44 13.34 12.76 -6.37
CA ARG A 44 12.00 12.55 -5.83
C ARG A 44 11.06 12.17 -6.96
N CYS A 45 10.16 11.23 -6.72
CA CYS A 45 9.15 10.80 -7.70
C CYS A 45 7.81 10.53 -7.02
N VAL A 46 6.76 10.46 -7.82
CA VAL A 46 5.44 10.00 -7.39
C VAL A 46 5.21 8.61 -7.95
N ILE A 47 4.88 7.67 -7.06
CA ILE A 47 4.54 6.30 -7.40
C ILE A 47 3.01 6.20 -7.44
N LEU A 48 2.47 5.84 -8.59
CA LEU A 48 1.03 5.73 -8.80
C LEU A 48 0.58 4.29 -8.59
N ALA A 49 -0.54 4.11 -7.89
CA ALA A 49 -1.19 2.82 -7.71
C ALA A 49 -2.70 3.00 -7.56
N GLU A 50 -3.50 1.97 -7.80
CA GLU A 50 -4.94 1.98 -7.49
C GLU A 50 -5.19 1.89 -5.98
N GLY A 51 -4.21 1.37 -5.25
CA GLY A 51 -4.21 1.13 -3.81
C GLY A 51 -3.00 0.26 -3.45
N PHE A 52 -2.94 -0.19 -2.21
CA PHE A 52 -1.90 -1.10 -1.74
C PHE A 52 -2.47 -2.20 -0.85
N PHE A 53 -1.74 -3.31 -0.77
CA PHE A 53 -2.10 -4.41 0.11
C PHE A 53 -1.32 -4.34 1.41
N GLU A 54 -1.97 -4.69 2.51
CA GLU A 54 -1.30 -4.90 3.79
C GLU A 54 -1.92 -6.07 4.55
N TRP A 55 -1.11 -6.77 5.35
CA TRP A 55 -1.55 -7.95 6.09
C TRP A 55 -1.67 -7.64 7.58
N LYS A 56 -2.90 -7.68 8.09
CA LYS A 56 -3.16 -7.64 9.53
C LYS A 56 -2.55 -8.89 10.18
N LYS A 57 -1.66 -8.68 11.14
CA LYS A 57 -1.00 -9.75 11.89
C LYS A 57 -1.90 -10.25 13.03
N ASN A 58 -2.64 -11.31 12.76
CA ASN A 58 -3.31 -12.12 13.76
C ASN A 58 -2.66 -13.52 13.78
N VAL A 59 -3.32 -14.53 14.40
CA VAL A 59 -2.90 -15.95 14.29
C VAL A 59 -2.69 -16.36 12.83
N VAL A 60 -3.61 -15.91 11.95
CA VAL A 60 -3.49 -16.01 10.50
C VAL A 60 -3.41 -14.61 9.90
N LYS A 61 -2.43 -14.39 9.02
CA LYS A 61 -2.27 -13.11 8.30
C LYS A 61 -3.47 -12.87 7.40
N THR A 62 -4.17 -11.78 7.64
CA THR A 62 -5.37 -11.41 6.88
C THR A 62 -5.05 -10.26 5.93
N PRO A 63 -5.14 -10.43 4.60
CA PRO A 63 -4.88 -9.35 3.67
C PRO A 63 -6.03 -8.35 3.59
N TYR A 64 -5.67 -7.08 3.48
CA TYR A 64 -6.55 -5.96 3.19
C TYR A 64 -6.08 -5.27 1.92
N PHE A 65 -7.02 -4.82 1.10
CA PHE A 65 -6.76 -3.79 0.10
C PHE A 65 -7.12 -2.44 0.68
N ILE A 66 -6.21 -1.48 0.53
CA ILE A 66 -6.28 -0.14 1.10
C ILE A 66 -6.15 0.86 -0.03
N TYR A 67 -7.07 1.82 -0.07
CA TYR A 67 -7.14 2.84 -1.11
C TYR A 67 -7.56 4.17 -0.50
N ASP A 68 -7.35 5.27 -1.23
CA ASP A 68 -7.81 6.59 -0.82
C ASP A 68 -9.33 6.68 -1.03
N SER A 69 -10.08 7.24 -0.07
CA SER A 69 -11.52 7.51 -0.27
C SER A 69 -11.77 8.65 -1.25
N GLU A 70 -10.82 9.57 -1.38
CA GLU A 70 -10.93 10.75 -2.24
C GLU A 70 -9.72 10.84 -3.16
N PRO A 71 -9.49 9.79 -3.96
CA PRO A 71 -8.29 9.70 -4.79
C PRO A 71 -8.30 10.81 -5.85
N LEU A 72 -7.11 11.17 -6.34
CA LEU A 72 -6.93 12.17 -7.39
C LEU A 72 -7.62 11.74 -8.70
N ILE A 73 -8.90 12.09 -8.83
CA ILE A 73 -9.63 12.12 -10.10
C ILE A 73 -9.44 13.53 -10.63
N HIS A 74 -9.03 13.66 -11.90
CA HIS A 74 -9.14 14.89 -12.67
C HIS A 74 -10.22 15.85 -12.13
N GLU A 75 -9.78 16.93 -11.49
CA GLU A 75 -10.55 18.10 -11.04
C GLU A 75 -11.82 17.89 -10.19
N LYS A 76 -12.18 16.67 -9.73
CA LYS A 76 -13.44 16.44 -8.99
C LYS A 76 -13.23 15.62 -7.71
N HIS A 77 -13.49 16.28 -6.59
CA HIS A 77 -13.55 15.71 -5.24
C HIS A 77 -14.90 15.00 -5.02
N TYR A 78 -14.88 13.75 -4.52
CA TYR A 78 -16.09 12.96 -4.27
C TYR A 78 -16.13 12.40 -2.83
N PRO A 79 -16.77 13.10 -1.89
CA PRO A 79 -16.92 12.61 -0.52
C PRO A 79 -18.04 11.56 -0.39
N ASN A 80 -17.84 10.58 0.50
CA ASN A 80 -18.86 9.65 1.04
C ASN A 80 -19.50 8.63 0.08
N ILE A 81 -18.75 7.66 -0.44
CA ILE A 81 -19.33 6.55 -1.22
C ILE A 81 -19.21 5.22 -0.45
N ASN A 82 -20.30 4.46 -0.38
CA ASN A 82 -20.37 3.10 0.18
C ASN A 82 -19.62 2.12 -0.75
N THR A 83 -18.80 1.22 -0.20
CA THR A 83 -17.90 0.29 -0.93
C THR A 83 -18.55 -0.44 -2.11
N ASP A 84 -19.82 -0.87 -1.99
CA ASP A 84 -20.53 -1.54 -3.09
C ASP A 84 -20.96 -0.58 -4.20
N GLN A 85 -21.33 0.66 -3.83
CA GLN A 85 -21.65 1.73 -4.77
C GLN A 85 -20.40 2.32 -5.43
N ILE A 86 -19.25 2.26 -4.77
CA ILE A 86 -17.94 2.62 -5.35
C ILE A 86 -17.64 1.70 -6.52
N ILE A 87 -17.74 0.38 -6.35
CA ILE A 87 -17.45 -0.61 -7.39
C ILE A 87 -18.42 -0.45 -8.57
N GLU A 88 -19.73 -0.36 -8.33
CA GLU A 88 -20.72 -0.13 -9.40
C GLU A 88 -20.52 1.20 -10.13
N LYS A 89 -20.19 2.28 -9.41
CA LYS A 89 -19.98 3.60 -10.01
C LYS A 89 -18.66 3.69 -10.77
N ILE A 90 -17.60 3.03 -10.30
CA ILE A 90 -16.34 2.83 -11.04
C ILE A 90 -16.60 2.06 -12.33
N GLU A 91 -17.31 0.94 -12.27
CA GLU A 91 -17.63 0.13 -13.45
C GLU A 91 -18.51 0.89 -14.46
N LYS A 92 -19.39 1.78 -13.99
CA LYS A 92 -20.34 2.52 -14.82
C LYS A 92 -19.81 3.83 -15.40
N GLU A 93 -19.02 4.60 -14.63
CA GLU A 93 -18.51 5.92 -15.05
C GLU A 93 -17.08 5.84 -15.62
N ASN A 94 -16.28 4.85 -15.20
CA ASN A 94 -14.88 4.69 -15.64
C ASN A 94 -14.47 3.20 -15.63
N PRO A 95 -15.07 2.37 -16.52
CA PRO A 95 -14.90 0.91 -16.47
C PRO A 95 -13.42 0.51 -16.44
N GLY A 96 -13.02 -0.11 -15.32
CA GLY A 96 -11.68 -0.65 -15.12
C GLY A 96 -10.59 0.33 -14.67
N LYS A 97 -10.93 1.53 -14.16
CA LYS A 97 -9.94 2.48 -13.61
C LYS A 97 -10.36 3.02 -12.24
N LEU A 98 -9.74 2.49 -11.19
CA LEU A 98 -9.74 3.14 -9.88
C LEU A 98 -8.95 4.46 -9.96
N PRO A 99 -9.33 5.50 -9.21
CA PRO A 99 -8.54 6.70 -9.22
C PRO A 99 -7.26 6.52 -8.41
N LEU A 100 -6.19 7.15 -8.88
CA LEU A 100 -4.85 6.77 -8.50
C LEU A 100 -4.45 7.38 -7.16
N LEU A 101 -3.98 6.51 -6.28
CA LEU A 101 -3.17 6.85 -5.14
C LEU A 101 -1.81 7.36 -5.62
N ALA A 102 -1.44 8.56 -5.21
CA ALA A 102 -0.09 9.09 -5.40
C ALA A 102 0.72 8.89 -4.12
N MET A 103 1.80 8.12 -4.20
CA MET A 103 2.71 7.88 -3.07
C MET A 103 4.04 8.59 -3.30
N ALA A 104 4.54 9.29 -2.30
CA ALA A 104 5.88 9.87 -2.34
C ALA A 104 6.93 8.76 -2.46
N GLY A 105 7.83 8.88 -3.42
CA GLY A 105 8.91 7.94 -3.67
C GLY A 105 10.25 8.63 -3.86
N ILE A 106 11.32 7.90 -3.62
CA ILE A 106 12.69 8.28 -4.00
C ILE A 106 13.16 7.32 -5.07
N PHE A 107 13.91 7.83 -6.05
CA PHE A 107 14.54 6.99 -7.06
C PHE A 107 16.05 7.21 -7.12
N ASP A 108 16.75 6.23 -7.67
CA ASP A 108 18.15 6.36 -8.04
C ASP A 108 18.40 5.71 -9.41
N VAL A 109 19.55 6.04 -10.00
CA VAL A 109 19.96 5.59 -11.32
C VAL A 109 21.28 4.84 -11.18
N ASN A 110 21.23 3.53 -11.40
CA ASN A 110 22.42 2.69 -11.45
C ASN A 110 22.86 2.48 -12.91
N ARG A 111 24.15 2.67 -13.20
CA ARG A 111 24.71 2.55 -14.56
C ARG A 111 25.66 1.35 -14.74
N TYR A 112 25.74 0.47 -13.75
CA TYR A 112 26.69 -0.64 -13.70
C TYR A 112 26.01 -2.01 -13.82
N CYS A 113 24.75 -2.14 -13.38
CA CYS A 113 24.06 -3.43 -13.33
C CYS A 113 23.75 -4.05 -14.71
N GLU A 114 23.45 -3.20 -15.69
CA GLU A 114 22.91 -3.57 -17.00
C GLU A 114 23.51 -2.66 -18.09
N SER A 115 23.27 -2.98 -19.37
CA SER A 115 23.75 -2.17 -20.50
C SER A 115 23.12 -0.78 -20.53
N ASP A 116 21.86 -0.69 -20.10
CA ASP A 116 21.13 0.57 -19.99
C ASP A 116 21.07 1.04 -18.52
N PRO A 117 21.03 2.36 -18.26
CA PRO A 117 20.86 2.88 -16.91
C PRO A 117 19.57 2.35 -16.25
N LEU A 118 19.72 1.65 -15.14
CA LEU A 118 18.63 1.12 -14.34
C LEU A 118 18.04 2.19 -13.43
N TYR A 119 16.82 2.63 -13.74
CA TYR A 119 16.02 3.49 -12.87
C TYR A 119 15.22 2.63 -11.89
N SER A 120 15.40 2.87 -10.60
CA SER A 120 14.75 2.11 -9.54
C SER A 120 14.30 3.01 -8.39
N CYS A 121 13.26 2.60 -7.67
CA CYS A 121 12.63 3.43 -6.64
C CYS A 121 12.25 2.68 -5.36
N SER A 122 12.09 3.47 -4.30
CA SER A 122 11.55 3.08 -2.99
C SER A 122 10.38 3.98 -2.63
N VAL A 123 9.34 3.40 -2.05
CA VAL A 123 8.19 4.13 -1.49
C VAL A 123 8.60 4.77 -0.16
N CYS A 124 8.29 6.05 0.05
CA CYS A 124 8.44 6.69 1.34
C CYS A 124 7.34 6.20 2.28
N THR A 125 7.70 5.84 3.51
CA THR A 125 6.77 5.37 4.53
C THR A 125 6.81 6.30 5.73
N VAL A 126 5.66 6.47 6.35
CA VAL A 126 5.40 7.26 7.57
C VAL A 126 4.68 6.39 8.60
N ASP A 127 4.48 6.92 9.80
CA ASP A 127 3.65 6.24 10.80
C ASP A 127 2.22 6.06 10.29
N ALA A 128 1.55 5.03 10.79
CA ALA A 128 0.18 4.74 10.41
C ALA A 128 -0.80 5.78 10.96
N SER A 129 -1.80 6.14 10.16
CA SER A 129 -3.00 6.85 10.62
C SER A 129 -3.83 5.99 11.57
N GLU A 130 -4.77 6.62 12.30
CA GLU A 130 -5.62 5.93 13.27
C GLU A 130 -6.34 4.70 12.68
N LYS A 131 -6.89 4.86 11.46
CA LYS A 131 -7.53 3.74 10.74
C LYS A 131 -6.53 2.65 10.38
N MET A 132 -5.34 3.03 9.91
CA MET A 132 -4.30 2.10 9.48
C MET A 132 -3.73 1.28 10.63
N LEU A 133 -3.67 1.83 11.86
CA LEU A 133 -3.17 1.12 13.04
C LEU A 133 -3.93 -0.19 13.33
N ASN A 134 -5.18 -0.32 12.87
CA ASN A 134 -5.95 -1.56 12.98
C ASN A 134 -5.37 -2.72 12.15
N VAL A 135 -4.50 -2.41 11.17
CA VAL A 135 -3.88 -3.36 10.24
C VAL A 135 -2.36 -3.38 10.39
N HIS A 136 -1.71 -2.21 10.38
CA HIS A 136 -0.26 -2.10 10.45
C HIS A 136 0.19 -0.73 11.01
N ILE A 137 1.38 -0.70 11.61
CA ILE A 137 1.95 0.51 12.26
C ILE A 137 2.60 1.50 11.29
N ARG A 138 2.65 1.18 10.00
CA ARG A 138 3.26 2.00 8.95
C ARG A 138 2.37 2.05 7.73
N MET A 139 2.42 3.16 7.02
CA MET A 139 1.77 3.34 5.71
C MET A 139 2.68 4.07 4.73
N PRO A 140 2.39 4.00 3.42
CA PRO A 140 2.98 4.91 2.44
C PRO A 140 2.69 6.38 2.78
N ALA A 141 3.62 7.26 2.47
CA ALA A 141 3.38 8.70 2.47
C ALA A 141 2.53 9.04 1.22
N ILE A 142 1.25 9.33 1.43
CA ILE A 142 0.28 9.59 0.36
C ILE A 142 0.23 11.11 0.10
N LEU A 143 0.26 11.49 -1.18
CA LEU A 143 0.13 12.87 -1.65
C LEU A 143 -1.29 13.01 -2.25
N THR A 144 -2.09 13.88 -1.66
CA THR A 144 -3.54 13.96 -1.89
C THR A 144 -3.92 15.15 -2.77
N THR A 145 -3.10 16.20 -2.77
CA THR A 145 -3.37 17.41 -3.55
C THR A 145 -2.33 17.62 -4.64
N GLN A 146 -2.72 18.32 -5.72
CA GLN A 146 -1.76 18.75 -6.74
C GLN A 146 -0.65 19.61 -6.14
N HIS A 147 -0.96 20.43 -5.14
CA HIS A 147 0.02 21.25 -4.44
C HIS A 147 1.08 20.41 -3.72
N GLU A 148 0.68 19.36 -3.00
CA GLU A 148 1.61 18.42 -2.34
C GLU A 148 2.49 17.69 -3.35
N ILE A 149 1.92 17.29 -4.49
CA ILE A 149 2.67 16.68 -5.59
C ILE A 149 3.70 17.65 -6.14
N ASP A 150 3.31 18.89 -6.42
CA ASP A 150 4.21 19.92 -6.96
C ASP A 150 5.32 20.25 -5.96
N GLN A 151 5.01 20.37 -4.67
CA GLN A 151 6.00 20.54 -3.61
C GLN A 151 6.99 19.36 -3.55
N TRP A 152 6.48 18.13 -3.68
CA TRP A 152 7.31 16.94 -3.68
C TRP A 152 8.17 16.83 -4.95
N LEU A 153 7.67 17.19 -6.12
CA LEU A 153 8.41 17.03 -7.38
C LEU A 153 9.36 18.20 -7.69
N ASP A 154 9.02 19.43 -7.29
CA ASP A 154 9.82 20.63 -7.59
C ASP A 154 10.98 20.79 -6.59
N PHE A 155 12.04 20.01 -6.82
CA PHE A 155 13.27 20.06 -6.03
C PHE A 155 14.07 21.35 -6.23
N GLY A 156 13.79 22.13 -7.29
CA GLY A 156 14.43 23.42 -7.52
C GLY A 156 13.89 24.50 -6.59
N ARG A 157 12.60 24.42 -6.22
CA ARG A 157 11.96 25.39 -5.30
C ARG A 157 11.87 24.90 -3.86
N TYR A 158 11.75 23.59 -3.64
CA TYR A 158 11.51 23.02 -2.32
C TYR A 158 12.64 22.11 -1.84
N ASP A 159 13.41 22.62 -0.88
CA ASP A 159 14.49 21.91 -0.20
C ASP A 159 13.99 20.68 0.57
N THR A 160 14.84 19.67 0.71
CA THR A 160 14.54 18.44 1.46
C THR A 160 14.03 18.71 2.87
N GLU A 161 14.65 19.64 3.60
CA GLU A 161 14.33 19.96 4.99
C GLU A 161 12.93 20.56 5.16
N LYS A 162 12.41 21.22 4.12
CA LYS A 162 11.06 21.79 4.13
C LYS A 162 10.00 20.77 3.73
N VAL A 163 10.36 19.83 2.86
CA VAL A 163 9.41 18.87 2.27
C VAL A 163 9.20 17.64 3.14
N LEU A 164 10.24 17.11 3.79
CA LEU A 164 10.11 15.90 4.61
C LEU A 164 9.07 16.03 5.74
N PRO A 165 8.99 17.15 6.48
CA PRO A 165 7.98 17.33 7.52
C PRO A 165 6.54 17.38 7.01
N LEU A 166 6.34 17.59 5.70
CA LEU A 166 5.01 17.61 5.07
C LEU A 166 4.51 16.19 4.75
N LEU A 167 5.39 15.19 4.76
CA LEU A 167 5.01 13.79 4.58
C LEU A 167 4.41 13.26 5.89
N LEU A 168 3.09 13.37 6.00
CA LEU A 168 2.33 12.99 7.19
C LEU A 168 1.41 11.78 6.91
N PRO A 169 0.97 11.07 7.97
CA PRO A 169 -0.01 10.00 7.82
C PRO A 169 -1.33 10.51 7.23
N HIS A 170 -1.87 9.80 6.23
CA HIS A 170 -3.16 10.14 5.62
C HIS A 170 -4.32 9.43 6.31
N ASN A 171 -5.36 10.20 6.68
CA ASN A 171 -6.51 9.69 7.44
C ASN A 171 -7.69 9.26 6.56
N ASN A 172 -7.82 9.82 5.35
CA ASN A 172 -8.95 9.54 4.45
C ASN A 172 -8.69 8.29 3.62
N ILE A 173 -8.31 7.20 4.28
CA ILE A 173 -8.18 5.88 3.66
C ILE A 173 -9.42 5.04 3.92
N GLN A 174 -9.71 4.14 2.98
CA GLN A 174 -10.68 3.07 3.10
C GLN A 174 -9.97 1.73 2.94
N MET A 175 -10.52 0.70 3.57
CA MET A 175 -9.94 -0.64 3.49
C MET A 175 -10.99 -1.72 3.66
N TYR A 176 -10.80 -2.82 2.94
CA TYR A 176 -11.63 -4.02 3.08
C TYR A 176 -10.77 -5.27 2.91
N ARG A 177 -11.26 -6.39 3.47
CA ARG A 177 -10.58 -7.69 3.35
C ARG A 177 -10.63 -8.18 1.92
N VAL A 178 -9.56 -8.82 1.47
CA VAL A 178 -9.47 -9.45 0.14
C VAL A 178 -9.10 -10.93 0.25
N MET A 179 -9.11 -11.63 -0.89
CA MET A 179 -8.75 -13.04 -0.96
C MET A 179 -7.30 -13.30 -0.51
N PRO A 180 -7.02 -14.37 0.25
CA PRO A 180 -5.65 -14.78 0.60
C PRO A 180 -4.72 -15.04 -0.58
N SER A 181 -5.27 -15.30 -1.78
CA SER A 181 -4.51 -15.53 -3.02
C SER A 181 -3.57 -14.38 -3.37
N VAL A 182 -3.88 -13.15 -2.93
CA VAL A 182 -3.02 -11.98 -3.17
C VAL A 182 -1.63 -12.09 -2.53
N GLY A 183 -1.44 -13.02 -1.58
CA GLY A 183 -0.10 -13.33 -1.04
C GLY A 183 0.84 -14.00 -2.05
N SER A 184 0.31 -14.53 -3.15
CA SER A 184 1.11 -15.08 -4.24
C SER A 184 1.38 -14.02 -5.30
N THR A 185 2.65 -13.75 -5.58
CA THR A 185 3.05 -12.80 -6.65
C THR A 185 2.81 -13.33 -8.06
N LYS A 186 2.44 -14.61 -8.21
CA LYS A 186 2.12 -15.23 -9.50
C LYS A 186 0.67 -14.98 -9.94
N THR A 187 -0.18 -14.56 -9.03
CA THR A 187 -1.62 -14.34 -9.27
C THR A 187 -1.87 -12.88 -9.61
N ASN A 188 -2.06 -12.60 -10.90
CA ASN A 188 -2.47 -11.30 -11.42
C ASN A 188 -3.91 -11.39 -11.93
N ASP A 189 -4.87 -11.09 -11.07
CA ASP A 189 -6.30 -11.23 -11.34
C ASP A 189 -7.08 -10.03 -10.78
N VAL A 190 -8.06 -9.53 -11.53
CA VAL A 190 -8.95 -8.43 -11.12
C VAL A 190 -9.71 -8.75 -9.82
N ASN A 191 -9.92 -10.02 -9.50
CA ASN A 191 -10.55 -10.47 -8.27
C ASN A 191 -9.67 -10.23 -7.03
N ASN A 192 -8.37 -9.97 -7.18
CA ASN A 192 -7.48 -9.71 -6.04
C ASN A 192 -7.83 -8.43 -5.27
N ILE A 193 -8.48 -7.46 -5.92
CA ILE A 193 -8.93 -6.21 -5.30
C ILE A 193 -10.41 -6.25 -4.94
N ARG A 194 -11.12 -7.37 -5.14
CA ARG A 194 -12.55 -7.45 -4.81
C ARG A 194 -12.76 -7.74 -3.32
N PRO A 195 -13.77 -7.12 -2.67
CA PRO A 195 -14.11 -7.44 -1.29
C PRO A 195 -14.34 -8.93 -1.09
N PHE A 196 -13.75 -9.46 -0.04
CA PHE A 196 -13.91 -10.85 0.36
C PHE A 196 -15.27 -11.03 1.03
N THR A 197 -16.22 -11.66 0.34
CA THR A 197 -17.61 -11.74 0.80
C THR A 197 -17.78 -12.68 2.01
N GLN A 198 -18.83 -12.47 2.81
CA GLN A 198 -19.13 -13.29 3.99
C GLN A 198 -19.24 -14.80 3.67
N ASP A 199 -19.81 -15.14 2.50
CA ASP A 199 -19.93 -16.52 2.03
C ASP A 199 -18.58 -17.15 1.67
N GLN A 200 -17.64 -16.35 1.16
CA GLN A 200 -16.28 -16.79 0.89
C GLN A 200 -15.45 -16.90 2.17
N ILE A 201 -15.68 -16.05 3.16
CA ILE A 201 -15.12 -16.16 4.52
C ILE A 201 -15.51 -17.52 5.15
N ALA A 202 -16.79 -17.91 5.04
CA ALA A 202 -17.26 -19.19 5.58
C ALA A 202 -16.58 -20.40 4.90
N LYS A 203 -16.41 -20.35 3.58
CA LYS A 203 -15.77 -21.44 2.80
C LYS A 203 -14.26 -21.52 3.02
N ALA A 204 -13.55 -20.40 3.13
CA ALA A 204 -12.11 -20.37 3.35
C ALA A 204 -11.71 -20.73 4.79
N ASN A 205 -12.57 -20.43 5.76
CA ASN A 205 -12.40 -20.85 7.16
C ASN A 205 -12.88 -22.29 7.42
N THR A 206 -13.41 -22.98 6.41
CA THR A 206 -13.74 -24.40 6.55
C THR A 206 -12.42 -25.18 6.58
N PRO A 207 -12.08 -25.89 7.67
CA PRO A 207 -10.82 -26.61 7.76
C PRO A 207 -10.74 -27.66 6.66
N ILE A 208 -9.61 -27.69 5.95
CA ILE A 208 -9.29 -28.75 5.00
C ILE A 208 -9.28 -30.06 5.80
N ARG A 209 -10.24 -30.95 5.51
CA ARG A 209 -10.29 -32.28 6.12
C ARG A 209 -8.91 -32.94 5.93
N ASN A 210 -8.33 -33.37 7.05
CA ASN A 210 -7.01 -34.04 7.21
C ASN A 210 -5.78 -33.14 7.41
N THR A 211 -5.92 -32.05 8.16
CA THR A 211 -4.77 -31.33 8.76
C THR A 211 -4.93 -31.20 10.27
N LEU A 212 -3.80 -31.11 11.00
CA LEU A 212 -3.74 -31.00 12.48
C LEU A 212 -4.59 -29.84 13.03
N ASP A 213 -4.81 -28.79 12.23
CA ASP A 213 -5.67 -27.65 12.58
C ASP A 213 -7.14 -28.04 12.83
N SER A 214 -7.61 -29.15 12.25
CA SER A 214 -8.97 -29.67 12.46
C SER A 214 -9.23 -30.17 13.89
N PHE A 215 -8.19 -30.43 14.67
CA PHE A 215 -8.29 -30.84 16.08
C PHE A 215 -8.33 -29.66 17.06
N VAL A 216 -7.73 -28.52 16.72
CA VAL A 216 -7.63 -27.35 17.61
C VAL A 216 -8.95 -26.54 17.62
N VAL A 217 -9.66 -26.47 16.49
CA VAL A 217 -10.91 -25.71 16.34
C VAL A 217 -12.08 -26.28 17.18
N LYS A 218 -11.98 -27.51 17.69
CA LYS A 218 -13.04 -28.11 18.51
C LYS A 218 -13.15 -27.57 19.94
N GLN A 219 -12.26 -26.66 20.38
CA GLN A 219 -12.18 -26.24 21.78
C GLN A 219 -12.51 -24.76 22.08
N GLU A 220 -12.92 -23.93 21.10
CA GLU A 220 -13.37 -22.57 21.44
C GLU A 220 -14.86 -22.54 21.87
N PRO A 221 -15.21 -21.91 23.02
CA PRO A 221 -16.59 -21.86 23.50
C PRO A 221 -17.48 -20.96 22.62
N ARG A 222 -18.73 -21.41 22.46
CA ARG A 222 -19.83 -20.86 21.64
C ARG A 222 -20.36 -19.47 22.06
N GLU A 223 -19.58 -18.58 22.66
CA GLU A 223 -20.14 -17.38 23.30
C GLU A 223 -20.19 -16.10 22.45
N TYR A 224 -19.70 -16.09 21.21
CA TYR A 224 -19.64 -14.84 20.42
C TYR A 224 -20.90 -14.50 19.59
N PHE A 225 -21.98 -15.30 19.65
CA PHE A 225 -23.15 -15.11 18.76
C PHE A 225 -24.43 -14.60 19.44
N GLN A 226 -24.38 -14.12 20.68
CA GLN A 226 -25.58 -13.64 21.38
C GLN A 226 -25.76 -12.11 21.46
N GLU A 227 -24.77 -11.29 21.13
CA GLU A 227 -24.90 -9.83 21.31
C GLU A 227 -25.41 -9.02 20.10
N LEU A 228 -25.75 -9.66 18.97
CA LEU A 228 -26.29 -8.97 17.78
C LEU A 228 -27.80 -9.15 17.56
N LYS A 229 -28.56 -9.55 18.58
CA LYS A 229 -30.03 -9.72 18.48
C LYS A 229 -30.88 -8.91 19.47
N CYS A 230 -30.28 -8.04 20.27
CA CYS A 230 -31.04 -7.11 21.11
C CYS A 230 -30.66 -5.68 20.71
N HIS A 231 -31.31 -5.14 19.68
CA HIS A 231 -31.67 -3.73 19.51
C HIS A 231 -32.11 -3.51 18.05
N GLU A 232 -33.37 -3.87 17.78
CA GLU A 232 -34.23 -3.24 16.77
C GLU A 232 -35.65 -3.81 16.95
N GLN A 233 -36.35 -3.25 17.94
CA GLN A 233 -37.80 -3.09 17.99
C GLN A 233 -38.08 -1.66 18.44
#